data_AF-A0A9Q0XT05-F1
#
_entry.id   AF-A0A9Q0XT05-F1
#
_cell.length_a   1.000
_cell.length_b   1.000
_cell.length_c   1.000
_cell.angle_alpha   90.00
_cell.angle_beta   90.00
_cell.angle_gamma   90.00
#
_symmetry.space_group_name_H-M   'P 1'
#
loop_
_entity.id
_entity.type
_entity.pdbx_description
1 polymer ?
#
loop_
_entity_poly.entity_id
_entity_poly.type
_entity_poly.pdbx_seq_one_letter_code
_entity_poly.pdbx_strand_id
1 'polypeptide(L)'
;MVLDSLARIIKVQLPAYLKRLPLPESVGGFLRLTVSEWLRLLPFLGVLAMLGYLAIRPFLPKKKQQKDSLINLKIQKENPKVVNEINIEDLCHTKAVYCRCWRSKTFPCLRWLSQ
;
A
#
# COMPACT_ATOMS: atom_id res chain seq x y z
N MET A 1 19.52 30.73 19.06
CA MET A 1 20.00 30.89 17.67
C MET A 1 19.11 30.18 16.65
N VAL A 2 19.00 28.84 16.62
CA VAL A 2 18.15 28.15 15.62
C VAL A 2 16.65 28.43 15.82
N LEU A 3 16.18 28.42 17.07
CA LEU A 3 14.77 28.66 17.40
C LEU A 3 14.33 30.10 17.08
N ASP A 4 15.22 31.07 17.26
CA ASP A 4 14.96 32.49 16.93
C ASP A 4 14.85 32.70 15.42
N SER A 5 15.67 32.01 14.63
CA SER A 5 15.59 32.03 13.17
C SER A 5 14.29 31.41 12.67
N LEU A 6 13.91 30.25 13.24
CA LEU A 6 12.62 29.61 12.93
C LEU A 6 11.44 30.50 13.31
N ALA A 7 11.48 31.14 14.48
CA ALA A 7 10.45 32.07 14.92
C ALA A 7 10.29 33.26 13.96
N ARG A 8 11.40 33.81 13.44
CA ARG A 8 11.35 34.87 12.42
C ARG A 8 10.77 34.39 11.09
N ILE A 9 11.15 33.19 10.64
CA ILE A 9 10.59 32.61 9.41
C ILE A 9 9.08 32.46 9.53
N ILE A 10 8.60 31.86 10.63
CA ILE A 10 7.18 31.60 10.87
C ILE A 10 6.38 32.90 11.07
N LYS A 11 6.90 33.86 11.85
CA LYS A 11 6.15 35.06 12.22
C LYS A 11 6.26 36.20 11.21
N VAL A 12 7.33 36.25 10.43
CA VAL A 12 7.63 37.42 9.58
C VAL A 12 7.66 37.05 8.10
N GLN A 13 8.45 36.05 7.73
CA GLN A 13 8.64 35.71 6.31
C GLN A 13 7.43 34.97 5.74
N LEU A 14 6.85 34.04 6.49
CA LEU A 14 5.71 33.27 6.03
C LEU A 14 4.48 34.15 5.76
N PRO A 15 4.04 35.05 6.67
CA PRO A 15 2.89 35.91 6.39
C PRO A 15 3.16 36.90 5.27
N ALA A 16 4.40 37.41 5.16
CA ALA A 16 4.79 38.32 4.08
C ALA A 16 4.80 37.62 2.71
N TYR A 17 5.22 36.35 2.65
CA TYR A 17 5.16 35.53 1.45
C TYR A 17 3.72 35.17 1.08
N LEU A 18 2.92 34.75 2.07
CA LEU A 18 1.51 34.39 1.86
C LEU A 18 0.68 35.57 1.32
N LYS A 19 0.91 36.79 1.83
CA LYS A 19 0.25 38.01 1.32
C LYS A 19 0.64 38.39 -0.10
N ARG A 20 1.76 37.90 -0.62
CA ARG A 20 2.25 38.18 -1.99
C ARG A 20 1.87 37.09 -2.98
N LEU A 21 1.23 36.01 -2.54
CA LEU A 21 0.72 34.99 -3.46
C LEU A 21 -0.49 35.56 -4.22
N PRO A 22 -0.55 35.39 -5.55
CA PRO A 22 -1.74 35.72 -6.32
C PRO A 22 -2.82 34.66 -6.05
N LEU A 23 -3.45 34.73 -4.87
CA LEU A 23 -4.58 33.87 -4.51
C LEU A 23 -5.83 34.43 -5.20
N PRO A 24 -6.41 33.72 -6.18
CA PRO A 24 -7.63 34.19 -6.81
C PRO A 24 -8.80 34.11 -5.82
N GLU A 25 -9.50 35.21 -5.64
CA GLU A 25 -10.67 35.30 -4.75
C GLU A 25 -11.92 34.60 -5.33
N SER A 26 -11.86 34.13 -6.57
CA SER A 26 -12.95 33.43 -7.25
C SER A 26 -12.46 32.26 -8.09
N VAL A 27 -13.34 31.26 -8.28
CA VAL A 27 -13.06 30.06 -9.10
C VAL A 27 -12.73 30.44 -10.55
N GLY A 28 -13.32 31.51 -11.08
CA GLY A 28 -13.00 32.05 -12.42
C GLY A 28 -11.64 32.76 -12.51
N GLY A 29 -11.09 33.23 -11.38
CA GLY A 29 -9.76 33.82 -11.32
C GLY A 29 -8.64 32.83 -11.58
N PHE A 30 -8.84 31.54 -11.26
CA PHE A 30 -7.87 30.49 -11.57
C PHE A 30 -7.63 30.32 -13.07
N LEU A 31 -8.65 30.56 -13.90
CA LEU A 31 -8.55 30.45 -15.37
C LEU A 31 -7.85 31.66 -16.01
N ARG A 32 -7.69 32.76 -15.27
CA ARG A 32 -7.08 34.01 -15.75
C ARG A 32 -5.62 34.20 -15.32
N LEU A 33 -5.06 33.28 -14.55
CA LEU A 33 -3.67 33.32 -14.07
C LEU A 33 -2.69 33.10 -15.23
N THR A 34 -1.63 33.89 -15.26
CA THR A 34 -0.51 33.75 -16.21
C THR A 34 0.33 32.52 -15.84
N VAL A 35 1.03 31.92 -16.81
CA VAL A 35 1.91 30.75 -16.59
C VAL A 35 2.93 30.98 -15.47
N SER A 36 3.47 32.19 -15.36
CA SER A 36 4.42 32.56 -14.30
C SER A 36 3.81 32.59 -12.90
N GLU A 37 2.53 32.96 -12.79
CA GLU A 37 1.79 32.99 -11.53
C GLU A 37 1.42 31.57 -11.09
N TRP A 38 1.04 30.72 -12.04
CA TRP A 38 0.86 29.29 -11.81
C TRP A 38 2.13 28.62 -11.27
N LEU A 39 3.30 28.92 -11.85
CA LEU A 39 4.58 28.37 -11.37
C LEU A 39 4.90 28.80 -9.93
N ARG A 40 4.56 30.03 -9.53
CA ARG A 40 4.72 30.49 -8.14
C ARG A 40 3.76 29.84 -7.17
N LEU A 41 2.58 29.41 -7.64
CA LEU A 41 1.54 28.77 -6.84
C LEU A 41 1.78 27.27 -6.63
N LEU A 42 2.49 26.61 -7.56
CA LEU A 42 2.81 25.18 -7.51
C LEU A 42 3.36 24.67 -6.16
N PRO A 43 4.37 25.29 -5.53
CA PRO A 43 4.89 24.79 -4.25
C PRO A 43 3.85 24.83 -3.14
N PHE A 44 3.01 25.87 -3.11
CA PHE A 44 1.93 25.99 -2.13
C PHE A 44 0.83 24.94 -2.36
N LEU A 45 0.39 24.78 -3.62
CA LEU A 45 -0.58 23.74 -4.00
C LEU A 45 -0.05 22.34 -3.72
N GLY A 46 1.24 22.09 -3.97
CA GLY A 46 1.90 20.83 -3.68
C GLY A 46 1.86 20.48 -2.20
N VAL A 47 2.14 21.45 -1.32
CA VAL A 47 2.05 21.25 0.14
C VAL A 47 0.60 20.97 0.56
N LEU A 48 -0.37 21.73 0.06
CA LEU A 48 -1.80 21.51 0.38
C LEU A 48 -2.28 20.13 -0.10
N ALA A 49 -1.92 19.73 -1.32
CA ALA A 49 -2.26 18.42 -1.88
C ALA A 49 -1.62 17.29 -1.08
N MET A 50 -0.36 17.46 -0.66
CA MET A 50 0.36 16.48 0.16
C MET A 50 -0.29 16.31 1.55
N LEU A 51 -0.63 17.41 2.22
CA LEU A 51 -1.34 17.38 3.50
C LEU A 51 -2.74 16.75 3.37
N GLY A 52 -3.49 17.13 2.34
CA GLY A 52 -4.81 16.55 2.05
C GLY A 52 -4.72 15.05 1.77
N TYR A 53 -3.74 14.62 0.97
CA TYR A 53 -3.50 13.20 0.72
C TYR A 53 -3.18 12.45 2.00
N LEU A 54 -2.28 12.97 2.85
CA LEU A 54 -1.94 12.32 4.12
C LEU A 54 -3.13 12.24 5.08
N ALA A 55 -3.99 13.26 5.10
CA ALA A 55 -5.20 13.28 5.91
C ALA A 55 -6.25 12.25 5.43
N ILE A 56 -6.39 12.05 4.11
CA ILE A 56 -7.39 11.15 3.52
C ILE A 56 -6.87 9.70 3.42
N ARG A 57 -5.56 9.49 3.28
CA ARG A 57 -4.90 8.19 3.16
C ARG A 57 -5.34 7.12 4.18
N PRO A 58 -5.52 7.41 5.49
CA PRO A 58 -5.97 6.39 6.44
C PRO A 58 -7.43 5.97 6.25
N PHE A 59 -8.27 6.84 5.66
CA PHE A 59 -9.68 6.57 5.40
C PHE A 59 -9.92 5.87 4.07
N LEU A 60 -8.94 5.89 3.16
CA LEU A 60 -9.04 5.15 1.91
C LEU A 60 -8.90 3.65 2.19
N PRO A 61 -9.84 2.81 1.69
CA PRO A 61 -9.75 1.37 1.86
C PRO A 61 -8.47 0.87 1.21
N LYS A 62 -7.53 0.40 2.02
CA LYS A 62 -6.38 -0.34 1.49
C LYS A 62 -6.94 -1.56 0.77
N LYS A 63 -6.65 -1.70 -0.53
CA LYS A 63 -6.83 -3.00 -1.21
C LYS A 63 -6.00 -4.00 -0.41
N LYS A 64 -6.67 -4.84 0.40
CA LYS A 64 -6.01 -6.01 1.01
C LYS A 64 -5.40 -6.76 -0.17
N GLN A 65 -4.07 -6.82 -0.22
CA GLN A 65 -3.43 -7.72 -1.16
C GLN A 65 -3.98 -9.10 -0.84
N GLN A 66 -4.72 -9.68 -1.78
CA GLN A 66 -5.31 -11.03 -1.68
C GLN A 66 -4.25 -12.12 -1.35
N LYS A 67 -2.96 -11.77 -1.36
CA LYS A 67 -1.84 -12.60 -0.94
C LYS A 67 -1.97 -13.12 0.49
N ASP A 68 -2.57 -12.36 1.40
CA ASP A 68 -2.61 -12.73 2.83
C ASP A 68 -3.55 -13.91 3.13
N SER A 69 -4.45 -14.27 2.21
CA SER A 69 -5.38 -15.41 2.39
C SER A 69 -5.05 -16.64 1.54
N LEU A 70 -3.95 -16.63 0.77
CA LEU A 70 -3.58 -17.77 -0.07
C LEU A 70 -2.99 -18.91 0.78
N ILE A 71 -3.78 -19.96 0.99
CA ILE A 71 -3.35 -21.16 1.71
C ILE A 71 -2.28 -21.91 0.88
N ASN A 72 -2.57 -22.22 -0.39
CA ASN A 72 -1.60 -22.82 -1.30
C ASN A 72 -0.71 -21.73 -1.90
N LEU A 73 0.60 -21.79 -1.69
CA LEU A 73 1.54 -20.81 -2.26
C LEU A 73 2.27 -21.32 -3.51
N LYS A 74 2.52 -22.63 -3.62
CA LYS A 74 3.49 -23.18 -4.59
C LYS A 74 3.07 -24.48 -5.29
N ILE A 75 2.09 -25.20 -4.77
CA ILE A 75 1.77 -26.55 -5.24
C ILE A 75 0.81 -26.46 -6.43
N GLN A 76 1.19 -27.03 -7.59
CA GLN A 76 0.35 -27.21 -8.78
C GLN A 76 -0.54 -25.99 -9.11
N LYS A 77 0.08 -24.85 -9.41
CA LYS A 77 -0.62 -23.57 -9.62
C LYS A 77 -1.28 -23.46 -10.99
N GLU A 78 -0.82 -24.27 -11.93
CA GLU A 78 -1.39 -24.50 -13.25
C GLU A 78 -2.72 -25.24 -13.19
N ASN A 79 -2.97 -26.02 -12.13
CA ASN A 79 -4.22 -26.74 -11.94
C ASN A 79 -5.24 -25.85 -11.22
N PRO A 80 -6.43 -25.58 -11.80
CA PRO A 80 -7.47 -24.76 -11.15
C PRO A 80 -7.97 -25.37 -9.83
N LYS A 81 -7.87 -26.69 -9.65
CA LYS A 81 -8.26 -27.38 -8.42
C LYS A 81 -7.39 -28.61 -8.18
N VAL A 82 -6.49 -28.51 -7.21
CA VAL A 82 -5.64 -29.63 -6.79
C VAL A 82 -6.44 -30.56 -5.86
N VAL A 83 -6.67 -31.79 -6.30
CA VAL A 83 -7.34 -32.87 -5.57
C VAL A 83 -6.42 -34.09 -5.59
N ASN A 84 -6.29 -34.77 -4.45
CA ASN A 84 -5.52 -36.01 -4.34
C ASN A 84 -6.45 -37.11 -3.81
N GLU A 85 -6.61 -38.16 -4.60
CA GLU A 85 -7.34 -39.37 -4.24
C GLU A 85 -6.34 -40.41 -3.72
N ILE A 86 -6.75 -41.15 -2.70
CA ILE A 86 -5.89 -42.13 -2.04
C ILE A 86 -6.74 -43.38 -1.79
N ASN A 87 -6.34 -44.50 -2.37
CA ASN A 87 -6.99 -45.78 -2.14
C ASN A 87 -6.50 -46.33 -0.81
N ILE A 88 -7.44 -46.87 -0.02
CA ILE A 88 -7.13 -47.38 1.33
C ILE A 88 -6.24 -48.63 1.26
N GLU A 89 -6.39 -49.39 0.19
CA GLU A 89 -5.66 -50.64 -0.08
C GLU A 89 -4.15 -50.39 -0.34
N ASP A 90 -3.80 -49.21 -0.85
CA ASP A 90 -2.42 -48.83 -1.18
C ASP A 90 -1.66 -48.26 0.03
N LEU A 91 -2.27 -48.19 1.22
CA LEU A 91 -1.57 -47.78 2.44
C LEU A 91 -0.64 -48.91 2.91
N CYS A 92 0.61 -48.87 2.46
CA CYS A 92 1.66 -49.80 2.87
C CYS A 92 1.99 -49.73 4.38
N HIS A 93 1.63 -48.65 5.05
CA HIS A 93 1.91 -48.43 6.47
C HIS A 93 0.63 -48.45 7.31
N THR A 94 0.75 -48.94 8.54
CA THR A 94 -0.34 -48.94 9.54
C THR A 94 -0.88 -47.53 9.85
N LYS A 95 -0.10 -46.49 9.58
CA LYS A 95 -0.50 -45.08 9.69
C LYS A 95 0.09 -44.27 8.55
N ALA A 96 -0.74 -43.50 7.85
CA ALA A 96 -0.31 -42.48 6.91
C ALA A 96 -0.74 -41.10 7.39
N VAL A 97 0.09 -40.09 7.13
CA VAL A 97 -0.21 -38.70 7.47
C VAL A 97 -0.11 -37.82 6.24
N TYR A 98 -1.18 -37.07 6.00
CA TYR A 98 -1.32 -36.21 4.83
C TYR A 98 -1.22 -34.73 5.21
N CYS A 99 -0.67 -33.95 4.29
CA CYS A 99 -0.48 -32.52 4.46
C CYS A 99 -1.80 -31.77 4.30
N ARG A 100 -2.19 -31.00 5.32
CA ARG A 100 -3.35 -30.08 5.28
C ARG A 100 -2.96 -28.62 5.12
N CYS A 101 -1.66 -28.30 5.24
CA CYS A 101 -1.17 -26.93 5.30
C CYS A 101 -0.60 -26.40 3.97
N TRP A 102 -0.51 -27.23 2.92
CA TRP A 102 0.07 -26.86 1.62
C TRP A 102 1.52 -26.37 1.71
N ARG A 103 2.30 -26.93 2.66
CA ARG A 103 3.73 -26.63 2.84
C ARG A 103 4.63 -27.86 2.73
N SER A 104 4.07 -29.06 2.57
CA SER A 104 4.87 -30.27 2.43
C SER A 104 5.67 -30.24 1.13
N LYS A 105 6.96 -30.58 1.20
CA LYS A 105 7.81 -30.77 0.02
C LYS A 105 7.46 -32.05 -0.76
N THR A 106 6.77 -33.00 -0.13
CA THR A 106 6.34 -34.29 -0.70
C THR A 106 4.82 -34.40 -0.69
N PHE A 107 4.13 -33.30 -1.06
CA PHE A 107 2.67 -33.26 -1.11
C PHE A 107 2.13 -34.36 -2.05
N PRO A 108 1.07 -35.11 -1.66
CA PRO A 108 0.16 -34.91 -0.54
C PRO A 108 0.60 -35.47 0.83
N CYS A 109 1.69 -36.24 0.90
CA CYS A 109 2.17 -36.88 2.13
C CYS A 109 3.02 -35.94 3.00
N LEU A 110 3.09 -36.23 4.31
CA LEU A 110 3.99 -35.54 5.23
C LEU A 110 5.36 -36.24 5.24
N ARG A 111 6.44 -35.49 4.97
CA ARG A 111 7.82 -36.02 4.88
C ARG A 111 8.31 -36.74 6.15
N TRP A 112 7.79 -36.40 7.33
CA TRP A 112 8.29 -36.89 8.63
C TRP A 112 7.95 -38.35 8.96
N LEU A 113 7.23 -39.07 8.09
CA LEU A 113 6.78 -40.44 8.35
C LEU A 113 7.24 -41.46 7.28
N SER A 114 8.21 -41.08 6.44
CA SER A 114 8.80 -41.99 5.44
C SER A 114 10.11 -42.62 5.92
N GLN A 115 10.27 -42.82 7.23
CA GLN A 115 11.36 -43.59 7.85
C GLN A 115 10.79 -44.80 8.57
#